data_AF-A0A7S4VYX1-F1
#
_entry.id   AF-A0A7S4VYX1-F1
#
_cell.length_a   1.000
_cell.length_b   1.000
_cell.length_c   1.000
_cell.angle_alpha   90.00
_cell.angle_beta   90.00
_cell.angle_gamma   90.00
#
_symmetry.space_group_name_H-M   'P 1'
#
loop_
_entity.id
_entity.type
_entity.pdbx_description
1 polymer ?
#
loop_
_entity_poly.entity_id
_entity_poly.type
_entity_poly.pdbx_seq_one_letter_code
_entity_poly.pdbx_strand_id
1 'polypeptide(L)'
;LFKTKLLLMGKDVDIIMSKVMDDKQMLAIMDLLETTSIYCPHNMVPLLPLRIIKLSLSHGVCVNTAYGFAFYSGMLCHVGDVSGAYKYGKFALDIMQRMQAKEKYCRIH
;
A
#
# COMPACT_ATOMS: atom_id res chain seq x y z
N LEU A 1 5.32 -0.54 12.89
CA LEU A 1 3.96 -1.07 13.13
C LEU A 1 3.07 -0.06 13.87
N PHE A 2 3.36 0.32 15.12
CA PHE A 2 2.52 1.25 15.90
C PHE A 2 2.31 2.62 15.25
N LYS A 3 3.36 3.28 14.72
CA LYS A 3 3.22 4.58 14.02
C LYS A 3 2.28 4.51 12.81
N THR A 4 2.31 3.41 12.07
CA THR A 4 1.44 3.22 10.89
C THR A 4 0.01 2.92 11.31
N LYS A 5 -0.18 2.08 12.34
CA LYS A 5 -1.51 1.83 12.94
C LYS A 5 -2.12 3.14 13.47
N LEU A 6 -1.32 4.01 14.09
CA LEU A 6 -1.75 5.32 14.60
C LEU A 6 -2.10 6.30 13.46
N LEU A 7 -1.30 6.34 12.39
CA LEU A 7 -1.56 7.17 11.21
C LEU A 7 -2.81 6.74 10.43
N LEU A 8 -3.20 5.47 10.54
CA LEU A 8 -4.44 4.92 9.99
C LEU A 8 -5.61 4.93 10.99
N MET A 9 -5.37 5.20 12.27
CA MET A 9 -6.41 5.31 13.29
C MET A 9 -7.11 6.67 13.15
N GLY A 10 -8.23 6.69 12.43
CA GLY A 10 -9.07 7.88 12.27
C GLY A 10 -9.14 8.45 10.86
N LYS A 11 -8.35 7.93 9.90
CA LYS A 11 -8.58 8.22 8.47
C LYS A 11 -9.50 7.17 7.88
N ASP A 12 -10.63 7.62 7.34
CA ASP A 12 -11.50 6.74 6.59
C ASP A 12 -10.75 6.20 5.37
N VAL A 13 -10.91 4.91 5.16
CA VAL A 13 -10.21 4.10 4.17
C VAL A 13 -10.50 4.64 2.76
N ASP A 14 -11.71 5.17 2.55
CA ASP A 14 -12.14 5.76 1.29
C ASP A 14 -11.53 7.16 1.04
N ILE A 15 -11.30 7.94 2.11
CA ILE A 15 -10.63 9.26 2.02
C ILE A 15 -9.18 9.10 1.54
N ILE A 16 -8.51 8.01 1.96
CA ILE A 16 -7.14 7.71 1.51
C ILE A 16 -7.14 7.36 0.02
N MET A 17 -8.17 6.67 -0.48
CA MET A 17 -8.30 6.32 -1.90
C MET A 17 -8.65 7.51 -2.81
N SER A 18 -9.21 8.58 -2.26
CA SER A 18 -9.63 9.76 -3.03
C SER A 18 -8.43 10.47 -3.70
N LYS A 19 -7.24 10.44 -3.07
CA LYS A 19 -6.04 11.07 -3.61
C LYS A 19 -5.20 10.05 -4.38
N VAL A 20 -5.23 10.11 -5.71
CA VAL A 20 -4.33 9.31 -6.56
C VAL A 20 -2.98 10.02 -6.70
N MET A 21 -1.90 9.25 -6.65
CA MET A 21 -0.56 9.75 -6.93
C MET A 21 -0.38 10.00 -8.44
N ASP A 22 -0.22 11.26 -8.84
CA ASP A 22 -0.04 11.68 -10.24
C ASP A 22 1.43 11.95 -10.61
N ASP A 23 2.26 12.22 -9.60
CA ASP A 23 3.66 12.58 -9.80
C ASP A 23 4.50 11.39 -10.32
N LYS A 24 5.09 11.55 -11.51
CA LYS A 24 5.89 10.50 -12.17
C LYS A 24 7.16 10.13 -11.42
N GLN A 25 7.80 11.09 -10.72
CA GLN A 25 8.99 10.77 -9.93
C GLN A 25 8.62 9.93 -8.72
N MET A 26 7.50 10.24 -8.08
CA MET A 26 6.98 9.50 -6.96
C MET A 26 6.58 8.07 -7.35
N LEU A 27 5.96 7.89 -8.51
CA LEU A 27 5.65 6.56 -9.06
C LEU A 27 6.92 5.74 -9.30
N ALA A 28 7.97 6.35 -9.88
CA ALA A 28 9.25 5.67 -10.07
C ALA A 28 9.92 5.26 -8.74
N ILE A 29 9.82 6.11 -7.70
CA ILE A 29 10.32 5.78 -6.35
C ILE A 29 9.55 4.59 -5.76
N MET A 30 8.23 4.54 -5.95
CA MET A 30 7.40 3.43 -5.47
C MET A 30 7.74 2.11 -6.17
N ASP A 31 7.96 2.15 -7.48
CA ASP A 31 8.36 0.99 -8.27
C ASP A 31 9.74 0.46 -7.87
N LEU A 32 10.69 1.37 -7.63
CA LEU A 32 12.02 1.03 -7.11
C LEU A 32 11.92 0.40 -5.71
N LEU A 33 11.06 0.94 -4.83
CA LEU A 33 10.84 0.41 -3.49
C LEU A 33 10.24 -1.00 -3.52
N GLU A 34 9.29 -1.25 -4.42
CA GLU A 34 8.68 -2.57 -4.61
C GLU A 34 9.71 -3.58 -5.13
N THR A 35 10.43 -3.23 -6.19
CA THR A 35 11.48 -4.08 -6.77
C THR A 35 12.56 -4.40 -5.73
N THR A 36 13.00 -3.39 -4.97
CA THR A 36 13.97 -3.57 -3.88
C THR A 36 13.43 -4.49 -2.78
N SER A 37 12.12 -4.45 -2.50
CA SER A 37 11.48 -5.33 -1.52
C SER A 37 11.53 -6.82 -1.91
N ILE A 38 11.60 -7.13 -3.20
CA ILE A 38 11.70 -8.51 -3.69
C ILE A 38 13.12 -9.06 -3.51
N TYR A 39 14.15 -8.21 -3.67
CA TYR A 39 15.55 -8.61 -3.62
C TYR A 39 16.23 -8.39 -2.26
N CYS A 40 15.59 -7.68 -1.32
CA CYS A 40 16.17 -7.39 -0.01
C CYS A 40 16.15 -8.59 0.95
N PRO A 41 17.13 -8.69 1.87
CA PRO A 41 17.18 -9.73 2.88
C PRO A 41 16.03 -9.61 3.90
N HIS A 42 15.62 -10.75 4.47
CA HIS A 42 14.44 -10.93 5.35
C HIS A 42 14.28 -9.88 6.46
N ASN A 43 15.39 -9.35 6.99
CA ASN A 43 15.38 -8.35 8.06
C ASN A 43 14.90 -6.96 7.62
N MET A 44 14.98 -6.63 6.32
CA MET A 44 14.53 -5.32 5.78
C MET A 44 13.14 -5.38 5.15
N VAL A 45 12.60 -6.59 4.97
CA VAL A 45 11.26 -6.85 4.39
C VAL A 45 10.14 -6.08 5.08
N PRO A 46 10.12 -5.82 6.41
CA PRO A 46 9.04 -5.02 6.98
C PRO A 46 9.22 -3.50 6.81
N LEU A 47 10.43 -2.99 6.57
CA LEU A 47 10.69 -1.54 6.54
C LEU A 47 10.24 -0.88 5.22
N LEU A 48 10.45 -1.58 4.10
CA LEU A 48 10.09 -1.15 2.75
C LEU A 48 8.57 -0.96 2.56
N PRO A 49 7.69 -1.95 2.83
CA PRO A 49 6.24 -1.78 2.71
C PRO A 49 5.69 -0.72 3.67
N LEU A 50 6.29 -0.56 4.86
CA LEU A 50 5.92 0.53 5.77
C LEU A 50 6.31 1.90 5.20
N ARG A 51 7.39 2.00 4.41
CA ARG A 51 7.77 3.23 3.73
C ARG A 51 6.82 3.53 2.58
N ILE A 52 6.46 2.52 1.79
CA ILE A 52 5.45 2.61 0.73
C ILE A 52 4.15 3.18 1.32
N ILE A 53 3.61 2.58 2.38
CA ILE A 53 2.38 3.07 3.03
C ILE A 53 2.49 4.54 3.47
N LYS A 54 3.61 4.93 4.09
CA LYS A 54 3.82 6.33 4.51
C LYS A 54 3.84 7.31 3.34
N LEU A 55 4.52 6.94 2.26
CA LEU A 55 4.58 7.76 1.06
C LEU A 55 3.19 7.89 0.42
N SER A 56 2.42 6.80 0.40
CA SER A 56 1.04 6.81 -0.09
C SER A 56 0.13 7.71 0.73
N LEU A 57 0.30 7.76 2.05
CA LEU A 57 -0.49 8.65 2.92
C LEU A 57 -0.22 10.15 2.67
N SER A 58 0.97 10.51 2.21
CA SER A 58 1.35 11.90 1.94
C SER A 58 1.05 12.33 0.50
N HIS A 59 1.42 11.50 -0.48
CA HIS A 59 1.40 11.85 -1.90
C HIS A 59 0.20 11.28 -2.66
N GLY A 60 -0.57 10.37 -2.05
CA GLY A 60 -1.70 9.70 -2.68
C GLY A 60 -1.42 8.22 -2.95
N VAL A 61 -2.47 7.46 -3.25
CA VAL A 61 -2.40 6.03 -3.51
C VAL A 61 -2.00 5.72 -4.95
N CYS A 62 -1.24 4.63 -5.12
CA CYS A 62 -0.79 4.06 -6.40
C CYS A 62 -0.89 2.52 -6.35
N VAL A 63 -0.65 1.82 -7.46
CA VAL A 63 -0.74 0.34 -7.53
C VAL A 63 0.16 -0.33 -6.47
N ASN A 64 1.39 0.16 -6.31
CA ASN A 64 2.35 -0.33 -5.32
C ASN A 64 1.85 -0.14 -3.87
N THR A 65 0.89 0.75 -3.64
CA THR A 65 0.28 0.93 -2.31
C THR A 65 -0.50 -0.33 -1.89
N ALA A 66 -1.13 -1.02 -2.84
CA ALA A 66 -1.82 -2.29 -2.57
C ALA A 66 -0.82 -3.36 -2.07
N TYR A 67 0.37 -3.42 -2.66
CA TYR A 67 1.46 -4.29 -2.22
C TYR A 67 1.85 -3.99 -0.76
N GLY A 68 2.07 -2.72 -0.42
CA GLY A 68 2.37 -2.30 0.95
C GLY A 68 1.32 -2.74 1.98
N PHE A 69 0.04 -2.59 1.65
CA PHE A 69 -1.06 -3.00 2.55
C PHE A 69 -1.25 -4.51 2.65
N ALA A 70 -1.00 -5.27 1.58
CA ALA A 70 -1.02 -6.74 1.61
C ALA A 70 0.11 -7.31 2.49
N PHE A 71 1.30 -6.71 2.46
CA PHE A 71 2.37 -7.08 3.39
C PHE A 71 2.04 -6.69 4.84
N TYR A 72 1.41 -5.53 5.03
CA TYR A 72 1.00 -5.07 6.35
C TYR A 72 -0.07 -5.97 6.98
N SER A 73 -1.04 -6.47 6.22
CA SER A 73 -2.03 -7.45 6.71
C SER A 73 -1.37 -8.78 7.08
N GLY A 74 -0.39 -9.25 6.29
CA GLY A 74 0.42 -10.43 6.63
C GLY A 74 1.17 -10.26 7.96
N MET A 75 1.78 -9.09 8.18
CA MET A 75 2.44 -8.77 9.46
C MET A 75 1.46 -8.72 10.64
N LEU A 76 0.28 -8.14 10.45
CA LEU A 76 -0.77 -8.11 11.48
C LEU A 76 -1.26 -9.51 11.84
N CYS A 77 -1.38 -10.39 10.85
CA CYS A 77 -1.74 -11.79 11.05
C CYS A 77 -0.68 -12.50 11.90
N HIS A 78 0.61 -12.26 11.63
CA HIS A 78 1.72 -12.80 12.43
C HIS A 78 1.71 -12.31 13.89
N VAL A 79 1.26 -11.08 14.14
CA VAL A 79 1.13 -10.50 15.49
C VAL A 79 -0.16 -10.97 16.21
N GLY A 80 -1.05 -11.72 15.53
CA GLY A 80 -2.30 -12.24 16.09
C GLY A 80 -3.51 -11.30 15.95
N ASP A 81 -3.37 -10.15 15.28
CA ASP A 81 -4.47 -9.22 15.01
C ASP A 81 -5.18 -9.60 13.70
N VAL A 82 -5.96 -10.68 13.74
CA VAL A 82 -6.66 -11.25 12.56
C VAL A 82 -7.73 -10.29 12.03
N SER A 83 -8.46 -9.60 12.91
CA SER A 83 -9.48 -8.63 12.51
C SER A 83 -8.87 -7.43 11.77
N GLY A 84 -7.75 -6.91 12.27
CA GLY A 84 -6.97 -5.88 11.58
C GLY A 84 -6.43 -6.38 10.24
N ALA A 85 -5.83 -7.58 10.23
CA ALA A 85 -5.30 -8.20 9.01
C ALA A 85 -6.38 -8.33 7.92
N TYR A 86 -7.59 -8.80 8.27
CA TYR A 86 -8.70 -8.91 7.33
C TYR A 86 -9.14 -7.56 6.77
N LYS A 87 -9.27 -6.54 7.64
CA LYS A 87 -9.65 -5.18 7.22
C LYS A 87 -8.66 -4.59 6.22
N TYR A 88 -7.36 -4.67 6.53
CA TYR A 88 -6.32 -4.12 5.65
C TYR A 88 -6.06 -4.98 4.41
N GLY A 89 -6.26 -6.30 4.49
CA GLY A 89 -6.21 -7.19 3.32
C GLY A 89 -7.35 -6.89 2.34
N LYS A 90 -8.57 -6.71 2.84
CA LYS A 90 -9.71 -6.30 2.01
C LYS A 90 -9.48 -4.91 1.39
N PHE A 91 -8.88 -3.99 2.15
CA PHE A 91 -8.51 -2.68 1.62
C PHE A 91 -7.48 -2.76 0.49
N ALA A 92 -6.43 -3.57 0.65
CA ALA A 92 -5.44 -3.78 -0.41
C ALA A 92 -6.08 -4.29 -1.71
N LEU A 93 -7.03 -5.22 -1.60
CA LEU A 93 -7.78 -5.74 -2.74
C LEU A 93 -8.64 -4.67 -3.41
N ASP A 94 -9.31 -3.82 -2.65
CA ASP A 94 -10.14 -2.73 -3.19
C ASP A 94 -9.27 -1.70 -3.94
N ILE A 95 -8.08 -1.36 -3.42
CA ILE A 95 -7.11 -0.49 -4.12
C ILE A 95 -6.71 -1.13 -5.45
N MET A 96 -6.38 -2.42 -5.43
CA MET A 96 -5.96 -3.16 -6.61
C MET A 96 -7.07 -3.18 -7.66
N GLN A 97 -8.32 -3.43 -7.27
CA GLN A 97 -9.47 -3.44 -8.17
C GLN A 97 -9.74 -2.06 -8.78
N ARG A 98 -9.74 -0.98 -7.98
CA ARG A 98 -9.96 0.39 -8.48
C ARG A 98 -8.84 0.84 -9.42
N MET A 99 -7.59 0.49 -9.12
CA MET A 99 -6.45 0.87 -9.96
C MET A 99 -6.33 0.02 -11.22
N GLN A 100 -6.55 -1.30 -11.16
CA GLN A 100 -6.65 -2.13 -12.35
C GLN A 100 -7.85 -1.75 -13.23
N ALA A 101 -8.97 -1.32 -12.64
CA ALA A 101 -10.07 -0.76 -13.40
C ALA A 101 -9.60 0.47 -14.19
N LYS A 102 -8.91 1.42 -13.54
CA LYS A 102 -8.33 2.60 -14.21
C LYS A 102 -7.29 2.24 -15.28
N GLU A 103 -6.44 1.24 -15.05
CA GLU A 103 -5.44 0.79 -16.02
C GLU A 103 -6.08 0.10 -17.24
N LYS A 104 -7.16 -0.68 -17.03
CA LYS A 104 -7.93 -1.31 -18.11
C LYS A 104 -8.67 -0.29 -18.99
N TYR A 105 -9.16 0.82 -18.44
CA TYR A 105 -9.74 1.90 -19.26
C TYR A 105 -8.69 2.66 -20.09
N CYS A 106 -7.40 2.56 -19.76
CA CYS A 106 -6.32 3.27 -20.46
C CYS A 106 -5.53 2.39 -21.45
N ARG A 107 -5.93 1.13 -21.69
CA ARG A 107 -5.41 0.26 -22.76
C ARG A 107 -6.43 0.05 -23.90
N ILE A 108 -7.06 1.13 -24.33
CA ILE A 108 -7.70 1.21 -25.65
C ILE A 108 -6.97 2.28 -26.48
N HIS A 109 -5.71 1.99 -26.84
CA HIS A 109 -5.04 2.63 -27.95
C HIS A 109 -4.22 1.60 -28.71
#